data_AF-A0A7S0UHI4-F1
#
_entry.id   AF-A0A7S0UHI4-F1
#
_cell.length_a   1.000
_cell.length_b   1.000
_cell.length_c   1.000
_cell.angle_alpha   90.00
_cell.angle_beta   90.00
_cell.angle_gamma   90.00
#
_symmetry.space_group_name_H-M   'P 1'
#
loop_
_entity.id
_entity.type
_entity.pdbx_description
1 polymer ?
#
loop_
_entity_poly.entity_id
_entity_poly.type
_entity_poly.pdbx_seq_one_letter_code
_entity_poly.pdbx_strand_id
1 'polypeptide(L)'
;FCKEVVGTANALCGGWGNLGGGITQIVMGTALFPLFKYFFDGDASKAWRYVSIVPAVVAFGTGVMIYFISDDAPKGNYSELKKHGQMADISAAASFRQGA
;
A
#
# COMPACT_ATOMS: atom_id res chain seq x y z
N PHE A 1 -22.21 -9.39 -4.07
CA PHE A 1 -20.95 -10.15 -3.93
C PHE A 1 -21.27 -11.57 -3.47
N CYS A 2 -20.83 -12.60 -4.20
CA CYS A 2 -20.95 -14.00 -3.77
C CYS A 2 -19.87 -14.33 -2.74
N LYS A 3 -20.23 -15.05 -1.66
CA LYS A 3 -19.33 -15.36 -0.53
C LYS A 3 -18.06 -16.12 -0.93
N GLU A 4 -18.09 -16.90 -2.01
CA GLU A 4 -16.93 -17.67 -2.49
C GLU A 4 -15.79 -16.79 -3.01
N VAL A 5 -16.12 -15.67 -3.68
CA VAL A 5 -15.12 -14.78 -4.27
C VAL A 5 -14.30 -14.06 -3.21
N VAL A 6 -14.91 -13.79 -2.05
CA VAL A 6 -14.25 -13.11 -0.92
C VAL A 6 -13.15 -13.98 -0.32
N GLY A 7 -13.37 -15.30 -0.24
CA GLY A 7 -12.38 -16.25 0.26
C GLY A 7 -11.13 -16.31 -0.61
N THR A 8 -11.31 -16.47 -1.93
CA THR A 8 -10.20 -16.52 -2.89
C THR A 8 -9.46 -15.19 -2.96
N ALA A 9 -10.18 -14.05 -2.95
CA ALA A 9 -9.56 -12.73 -2.95
C ALA A 9 -8.69 -12.50 -1.71
N ASN A 10 -9.18 -12.83 -0.51
CA ASN A 10 -8.41 -12.68 0.73
C ASN A 10 -7.21 -13.63 0.77
N ALA A 11 -7.35 -14.87 0.29
CA ALA A 11 -6.25 -15.81 0.22
C ALA A 11 -5.14 -15.33 -0.74
N LEU A 12 -5.51 -14.78 -1.91
CA LEU A 12 -4.55 -14.23 -2.86
C LEU A 12 -3.85 -12.99 -2.28
N CYS A 13 -4.60 -12.04 -1.72
CA CYS A 13 -4.02 -10.84 -1.10
C CYS A 13 -3.07 -11.20 0.06
N GLY A 14 -3.48 -12.11 0.95
CA GLY A 14 -2.64 -12.58 2.05
C GLY A 14 -1.39 -13.33 1.57
N GLY A 15 -1.55 -14.20 0.56
CA GLY A 15 -0.44 -14.92 -0.06
C GLY A 15 0.56 -13.98 -0.73
N TRP A 16 0.08 -12.98 -1.47
CA TRP A 16 0.91 -11.97 -2.12
C TRP A 16 1.67 -11.10 -1.12
N GLY A 17 1.02 -10.71 0.00
CA GLY A 17 1.67 -9.97 1.08
C GLY A 17 2.83 -10.74 1.72
N ASN A 18 2.62 -12.01 2.05
CA ASN A 18 3.68 -12.85 2.62
C ASN A 18 4.83 -13.12 1.64
N LEU A 19 4.51 -13.36 0.36
CA LEU A 19 5.51 -13.51 -0.69
C LEU A 19 6.37 -12.24 -0.82
N GLY A 20 5.74 -11.07 -0.86
CA GLY A 20 6.45 -9.79 -0.97
C GLY A 20 7.41 -9.54 0.20
N GLY A 21 7.02 -9.90 1.42
CA GLY A 21 7.89 -9.85 2.60
C GLY A 21 9.14 -10.72 2.44
N GLY A 22 8.98 -11.96 1.96
CA GLY A 22 10.10 -12.87 1.68
C GLY A 22 11.02 -12.39 0.56
N ILE A 23 10.46 -11.94 -0.56
CA ILE A 23 11.22 -11.42 -1.71
C ILE A 23 12.04 -10.19 -1.28
N THR A 24 11.47 -9.29 -0.48
CA THR A 24 12.16 -8.09 -0.02
C THR A 24 13.43 -8.43 0.76
N GLN A 25 13.37 -9.42 1.66
CA GLN A 25 14.53 -9.87 2.42
C GLN A 25 15.63 -10.42 1.50
N ILE A 26 15.25 -11.24 0.52
CA ILE A 26 16.20 -11.80 -0.45
C ILE A 26 16.85 -10.69 -1.29
N VAL A 27 16.05 -9.78 -1.85
CA VAL A 27 16.54 -8.67 -2.70
C VAL A 27 17.43 -7.72 -1.90
N MET A 28 17.03 -7.37 -0.68
CA MET A 28 17.79 -6.47 0.18
C MET A 28 19.13 -7.08 0.57
N GLY A 29 19.14 -8.35 1.00
CA GLY A 29 20.34 -9.03 1.46
C GLY A 29 21.31 -9.45 0.35
N THR A 30 20.78 -9.96 -0.78
CA THR A 30 21.63 -10.59 -1.82
C THR A 30 21.97 -9.67 -2.98
N ALA A 31 21.13 -8.68 -3.30
CA ALA A 31 21.35 -7.77 -4.41
C ALA A 31 21.73 -6.37 -3.92
N LEU A 32 20.88 -5.73 -3.11
CA LEU A 32 21.05 -4.32 -2.76
C LEU A 32 22.22 -4.09 -1.78
N PHE A 33 22.34 -4.88 -0.71
CA PHE A 33 23.43 -4.71 0.26
C PHE A 33 24.84 -4.83 -0.35
N PRO A 34 25.18 -5.87 -1.14
CA PRO A 34 26.50 -5.94 -1.78
C PRO A 34 26.72 -4.86 -2.83
N LEU A 35 25.68 -4.46 -3.58
CA LEU A 35 25.76 -3.35 -4.53
C LEU A 35 26.15 -2.04 -3.83
N PHE A 36 25.45 -1.67 -2.77
CA PHE A 36 25.77 -0.46 -2.02
C PHE A 36 27.10 -0.56 -1.27
N LYS A 37 27.48 -1.76 -0.82
CA LYS A 37 28.81 -1.99 -0.24
C LYS A 37 29.93 -1.74 -1.26
N TYR A 38 29.72 -2.12 -2.52
CA TYR A 38 30.65 -1.80 -3.62
C TYR A 38 30.71 -0.28 -3.89
N PHE A 39 29.57 0.41 -3.90
CA PHE A 39 29.53 1.87 -4.10
C PHE A 39 30.18 2.68 -2.96
N PHE A 40 30.19 2.16 -1.74
CA PHE A 40 30.79 2.81 -0.57
C PHE A 40 32.15 2.22 -0.17
N ASP A 41 32.87 1.62 -1.11
CA ASP A 41 34.25 1.14 -0.92
C ASP A 41 34.42 0.15 0.24
N GLY A 42 33.40 -0.68 0.46
CA GLY A 42 33.38 -1.69 1.53
C GLY A 42 32.77 -1.23 2.86
N ASP A 43 32.38 0.04 3.02
CA ASP A 43 31.77 0.55 4.25
C ASP A 43 30.36 0.00 4.45
N ALA A 44 30.28 -1.03 5.29
CA ALA A 44 29.02 -1.68 5.66
C ALA A 44 28.07 -0.72 6.40
N SER A 45 28.59 0.20 7.22
CA SER A 45 27.80 1.13 8.04
C SER A 45 27.06 2.16 7.19
N LYS A 46 27.69 2.61 6.10
CA LYS A 46 27.02 3.45 5.11
C LYS A 46 26.06 2.63 4.25
N ALA A 47 26.48 1.47 3.76
CA ALA A 47 25.69 0.65 2.85
C ALA A 47 24.29 0.30 3.39
N TRP A 48 24.16 -0.13 4.66
CA TRP A 48 22.85 -0.53 5.21
C TRP A 48 21.87 0.64 5.35
N ARG A 49 22.37 1.86 5.64
CA ARG A 49 21.55 3.06 5.77
C ARG A 49 20.94 3.47 4.44
N TYR A 50 21.75 3.46 3.38
CA TYR A 50 21.30 3.84 2.03
C TYR A 50 20.45 2.75 1.37
N VAL A 51 20.74 1.47 1.62
CA VAL A 51 19.89 0.35 1.19
C VAL A 51 18.47 0.48 1.69
N SER A 52 18.28 0.99 2.92
CA SER A 52 16.96 1.15 3.54
C SER A 52 16.12 2.26 2.90
N ILE A 53 16.72 3.12 2.08
CA ILE A 53 16.01 4.16 1.32
C ILE A 53 15.21 3.54 0.17
N VAL A 54 15.71 2.46 -0.44
CA VAL A 54 15.03 1.77 -1.55
C VAL A 54 13.62 1.31 -1.18
N PRO A 55 13.39 0.53 -0.10
CA PRO A 55 12.04 0.14 0.29
C PRO A 55 11.17 1.34 0.70
N ALA A 56 11.76 2.40 1.28
CA ALA A 56 11.01 3.62 1.61
C ALA A 56 10.45 4.32 0.35
N VAL A 57 11.24 4.40 -0.72
CA VAL A 57 10.81 4.98 -2.01
C VAL A 57 9.74 4.10 -2.67
N VAL A 58 9.91 2.77 -2.64
CA VAL A 58 8.91 1.83 -3.18
C VAL A 58 7.59 1.93 -2.41
N ALA A 59 7.63 2.00 -1.08
CA ALA A 59 6.45 2.16 -0.25
C ALA A 59 5.75 3.50 -0.52
N PHE A 60 6.51 4.59 -0.62
CA PHE A 60 5.97 5.90 -0.95
C PHE A 60 5.33 5.92 -2.35
N GLY A 61 6.02 5.38 -3.35
CA GLY A 61 5.49 5.27 -4.72
C GLY A 61 4.23 4.42 -4.80
N THR A 62 4.18 3.31 -4.05
CA THR A 62 2.97 2.47 -3.93
C THR A 62 1.82 3.25 -3.29
N GLY A 63 2.09 4.03 -2.23
CA GLY A 63 1.09 4.91 -1.60
C GLY A 63 0.55 5.97 -2.56
N VAL A 64 1.41 6.58 -3.37
CA VAL A 64 1.01 7.54 -4.41
C VAL A 64 0.18 6.86 -5.50
N MET A 65 0.57 5.67 -5.96
CA MET A 65 -0.22 4.90 -6.93
C MET A 65 -1.61 4.56 -6.38
N ILE A 66 -1.68 4.11 -5.13
CA ILE A 66 -2.95 3.82 -4.46
C ILE A 66 -3.83 5.07 -4.42
N TYR A 67 -3.26 6.24 -4.13
CA TYR A 67 -4.02 7.50 -4.10
C TYR A 67 -4.67 7.84 -5.46
N PHE A 68 -3.99 7.56 -6.57
CA PHE A 68 -4.52 7.87 -7.91
C PHE A 68 -5.39 6.76 -8.51
N ILE A 69 -5.16 5.49 -8.13
CA ILE A 69 -5.79 4.32 -8.78
C ILE A 69 -6.93 3.73 -7.93
N SER A 70 -6.96 3.99 -6.62
CA SER A 70 -7.95 3.36 -5.74
C SER A 70 -9.25 4.15 -5.70
N ASP A 71 -10.36 3.43 -5.86
CA ASP A 71 -11.70 3.97 -5.67
C ASP A 71 -12.09 3.92 -4.17
N ASP A 72 -12.63 5.03 -3.67
CA ASP A 72 -13.02 5.13 -2.25
C ASP A 72 -14.26 4.29 -1.89
N ALA A 73 -15.08 3.91 -2.89
CA ALA A 73 -16.26 3.07 -2.69
C ALA A 73 -16.52 2.15 -3.89
N PRO A 74 -17.26 1.04 -3.71
CA PRO A 74 -17.67 0.15 -4.80
C PRO A 74 -18.50 0.84 -5.91
N LYS A 75 -18.97 2.06 -5.65
CA LYS A 75 -19.75 2.90 -6.58
C LYS A 75 -18.92 4.05 -7.18
N GLY A 76 -17.62 4.11 -6.95
CA GLY A 76 -16.73 5.19 -7.37
C GLY A 76 -16.35 6.14 -6.24
N ASN A 77 -15.63 7.21 -6.59
CA ASN A 77 -15.05 8.15 -5.64
C ASN A 77 -16.14 9.00 -4.94
N TYR A 78 -16.04 9.18 -3.61
CA TYR A 78 -17.08 9.90 -2.84
C TYR A 78 -17.30 11.33 -3.33
N SER A 79 -16.26 11.96 -3.87
CA SER A 79 -16.30 13.31 -4.43
C SER A 79 -17.22 13.41 -5.67
N GLU A 80 -17.22 12.38 -6.52
CA GLU A 80 -18.09 12.31 -7.70
C GLU A 80 -19.52 11.92 -7.33
N LEU A 81 -19.68 10.98 -6.38
CA LEU A 81 -20.99 10.57 -5.86
C LEU A 81 -21.75 11.73 -5.20
N LYS A 82 -21.05 12.63 -4.50
CA LYS A 82 -21.64 13.88 -3.97
C LYS A 82 -21.99 14.88 -5.07
N LYS A 83 -21.12 15.06 -6.08
CA LYS A 83 -21.38 15.96 -7.23
C LYS A 83 -22.58 15.52 -8.07
N HIS A 84 -22.78 14.22 -8.23
CA HIS A 84 -23.91 13.66 -8.99
C HIS A 84 -25.20 13.50 -8.15
N GLY A 85 -25.21 13.97 -6.89
CA GLY A 85 -26.39 13.90 -6.02
C GLY A 85 -26.77 12.48 -5.59
N GLN A 86 -25.88 11.50 -5.80
CA GLN A 86 -26.10 10.09 -5.46
C GLN A 86 -25.71 9.75 -4.02
N MET A 87 -25.15 10.71 -3.28
CA MET A 87 -24.85 10.61 -1.85
C MET A 87 -25.35 11.85 -1.11
N ALA A 88 -26.17 11.65 -0.07
CA ALA A 88 -26.62 12.74 0.79
C ALA A 88 -25.44 13.34 1.56
N ASP A 89 -25.37 14.67 1.66
CA ASP A 89 -24.35 15.37 2.44
C ASP A 89 -24.66 15.25 3.94
N ILE A 90 -24.43 14.07 4.49
CA ILE A 90 -24.61 13.82 5.91
C ILE A 90 -23.34 14.31 6.61
N SER A 91 -23.46 15.45 7.29
CA SER A 91 -22.40 15.95 8.17
C SER A 91 -22.05 14.87 9.20
N ALA A 92 -20.75 14.64 9.44
CA ALA A 92 -20.28 13.65 10.41
C ALA A 92 -20.95 13.83 11.79
N ALA A 93 -21.26 15.07 12.17
CA ALA A 93 -21.98 15.40 13.40
C ALA A 93 -23.45 14.95 13.44
N ALA A 94 -24.07 14.67 12.29
CA ALA A 94 -25.40 14.09 12.19
C ALA A 94 -25.34 12.55 12.26
N SER A 95 -24.35 11.91 11.63
CA SER A 95 -24.14 10.46 11.72
C SER A 95 -23.84 9.97 13.13
N PHE A 96 -23.06 10.72 13.92
CA PHE A 96 -22.81 10.39 15.34
C PHE A 96 -24.04 10.55 16.22
N ARG A 97 -24.99 11.41 15.86
CA ARG A 97 -26.24 11.60 16.62
C ARG A 97 -27.30 10.54 16.30
N GLN A 98 -27.17 9.88 15.16
CA GLN A 98 -28.12 8.87 14.68
C GLN A 98 -27.67 7.44 15.01
N GLY A 99 -26.46 7.27 15.57
CA GLY A 99 -25.90 6.00 16.03
C GLY A 99 -25.89 5.89 17.56
N ALA A 100 -27.07 5.69 18.14
CA ALA A 100 -27.32 5.02 19.41
C ALA A 100 -28.69 4.32 19.33
#